data_AF-A0A934HCU6-F1
#
_entry.id   AF-A0A934HCU6-F1
#
_cell.length_a   1.000
_cell.length_b   1.000
_cell.length_c   1.000
_cell.angle_alpha   90.00
_cell.angle_beta   90.00
_cell.angle_gamma   90.00
#
_symmetry.space_group_name_H-M   'P 1'
#
loop_
_entity.id
_entity.type
_entity.pdbx_description
1 polymer ?
#
loop_
_entity_poly.entity_id
_entity_poly.type
_entity_poly.pdbx_seq_one_letter_code
_entity_poly.pdbx_strand_id
1 'polypeptide(L)'
;FDLAARWVEWVSGFEVSRAGYETTVRFAPGAIPLLPRVFGESLRNAGPPDPDGWVTLHLTFENENAACYNLLTFGTWAEVIEPAELRDQIVAAAGRVITFYTARNEREQKNPSHL
;
A
#
# COMPACT_ATOMS: atom_id res chain seq x y z
N PHE A 1 -30.55 -22.33 -2.05
CA PHE A 1 -29.39 -21.43 -1.93
C PHE A 1 -29.32 -20.62 -3.21
N ASP A 2 -29.91 -19.44 -3.19
CA ASP A 2 -29.88 -18.53 -4.33
C ASP A 2 -28.56 -17.77 -4.29
N LEU A 3 -27.57 -18.26 -5.03
CA LEU A 3 -26.26 -17.62 -5.20
C LEU A 3 -26.33 -16.35 -6.04
N ALA A 4 -27.44 -16.09 -6.76
CA ALA A 4 -27.60 -14.89 -7.56
C ALA A 4 -27.97 -13.69 -6.69
N ALA A 5 -28.77 -13.89 -5.64
CA ALA A 5 -29.13 -12.81 -4.70
C ALA A 5 -27.95 -12.29 -3.85
N ARG A 6 -26.89 -13.10 -3.64
CA ARG A 6 -25.67 -12.65 -2.93
C ARG A 6 -24.64 -11.96 -3.81
N TRP A 7 -24.79 -12.05 -5.14
CA TRP A 7 -23.92 -11.35 -6.09
C TRP A 7 -24.32 -9.87 -6.27
N VAL A 8 -25.58 -9.51 -5.97
CA VAL A 8 -26.15 -8.20 -6.32
C VAL A 8 -25.77 -7.07 -5.35
N GLU A 9 -25.32 -7.36 -4.12
CA GLU A 9 -24.78 -6.33 -3.22
C GLU A 9 -23.25 -6.21 -3.25
N TRP A 10 -22.55 -7.13 -3.93
CA TRP A 10 -21.09 -7.04 -4.14
C TRP A 10 -20.72 -6.37 -5.47
N VAL A 11 -21.70 -6.18 -6.36
CA VAL A 11 -21.53 -5.63 -7.71
C VAL A 11 -22.09 -4.20 -7.83
N SER A 12 -22.65 -3.61 -6.78
CA SER A 12 -23.09 -2.21 -6.75
C SER A 12 -21.98 -1.18 -6.43
N GLY A 13 -20.73 -1.63 -6.32
CA GLY A 13 -19.53 -0.78 -6.36
C GLY A 13 -18.79 -0.80 -7.71
N PHE A 14 -19.36 -1.47 -8.72
CA PHE A 14 -18.70 -1.76 -10.01
C PHE A 14 -19.08 -0.79 -11.15
N GLU A 15 -19.73 0.33 -10.84
CA GLU A 15 -19.93 1.44 -11.77
C GLU A 15 -19.20 2.67 -11.27
N VAL A 16 -17.94 2.80 -11.71
CA VAL A 16 -17.12 4.02 -11.91
C VAL A 16 -15.67 3.70 -11.50
N SER A 17 -14.83 3.32 -12.48
CA SER A 17 -13.69 4.17 -12.83
C SER A 17 -12.84 3.51 -13.91
N ARG A 18 -12.88 4.09 -15.11
CA ARG A 18 -11.78 4.00 -16.08
C ARG A 18 -10.66 5.01 -15.74
N ALA A 19 -10.76 5.67 -14.57
CA ALA A 19 -9.78 6.56 -13.99
C ALA A 19 -9.12 5.79 -12.84
N GLY A 20 -7.82 5.52 -12.92
CA GLY A 20 -7.16 4.80 -11.83
C GLY A 20 -7.21 5.57 -10.51
N TYR A 21 -6.77 4.91 -9.45
CA TYR A 21 -6.66 5.48 -8.12
C TYR A 21 -5.40 6.35 -8.03
N GLU A 22 -5.57 7.65 -8.23
CA GLU A 22 -4.49 8.65 -8.15
C GLU A 22 -3.99 8.79 -6.71
N THR A 23 -2.68 8.84 -6.54
CA THR A 23 -2.04 8.92 -5.23
C THR A 23 -0.77 9.76 -5.34
N THR A 24 -0.61 10.70 -4.42
CA THR A 24 0.61 11.49 -4.26
C THR A 24 1.43 10.88 -3.14
N VAL A 25 2.64 10.43 -3.46
CA VAL A 25 3.56 9.76 -2.52
C VAL A 25 4.92 10.42 -2.60
N ARG A 26 5.54 10.68 -1.45
CA ARG A 26 6.95 11.04 -1.40
C ARG A 26 7.81 9.84 -1.00
N PHE A 27 8.95 9.69 -1.65
CA PHE A 27 9.90 8.61 -1.41
C PHE A 27 11.21 9.15 -0.86
N ALA A 28 11.73 8.47 0.16
CA ALA A 28 12.99 8.80 0.79
C ALA A 28 14.17 8.59 -0.19
N PRO A 29 15.31 9.28 0.01
CA PRO A 29 16.49 9.14 -0.85
C PRO A 29 16.92 7.69 -1.09
N GLY A 30 16.82 6.85 -0.06
CA GLY A 30 17.20 5.43 -0.13
C GLY A 30 16.29 4.55 -0.99
N ALA A 31 15.03 4.96 -1.23
CA ALA A 31 14.11 4.25 -2.12
C ALA A 31 14.28 4.63 -3.59
N ILE A 32 14.84 5.81 -3.90
CA ILE A 32 14.96 6.33 -5.27
C ILE A 32 15.58 5.31 -6.25
N PRO A 33 16.68 4.61 -5.92
CA PRO A 33 17.27 3.63 -6.83
C PRO A 33 16.36 2.42 -7.14
N LEU A 34 15.37 2.16 -6.29
CA LEU A 34 14.43 1.04 -6.44
C LEU A 34 13.19 1.42 -7.25
N LEU A 35 12.85 2.71 -7.32
CA LEU A 35 11.62 3.17 -7.97
C LEU A 35 11.52 2.72 -9.44
N PRO A 36 12.57 2.80 -10.28
CA PRO A 36 12.44 2.39 -11.69
C PRO A 36 12.13 0.89 -11.85
N ARG A 37 12.57 0.07 -10.89
CA ARG A 37 12.30 -1.37 -10.89
C ARG A 37 10.85 -1.67 -10.51
N VAL A 38 10.25 -0.87 -9.64
CA VAL A 38 8.90 -1.09 -9.11
C VAL A 38 7.83 -0.41 -9.96
N PHE A 39 8.07 0.83 -10.40
CA PHE A 39 7.10 1.65 -11.12
C PHE A 39 7.43 1.84 -12.62
N GLY A 40 8.57 1.34 -13.09
CA GLY A 40 8.98 1.45 -14.49
C GLY A 40 9.31 2.89 -14.91
N GLU A 41 9.03 3.20 -16.17
CA GLU A 41 9.26 4.54 -16.75
C GLU A 41 8.22 5.60 -16.32
N SER A 42 7.23 5.21 -15.49
CA SER A 42 6.18 6.12 -14.97
C SER A 42 6.75 7.27 -14.10
N LEU A 43 8.04 7.24 -13.81
CA LEU A 43 8.78 8.23 -13.03
C LEU A 43 9.19 9.48 -13.80
N ARG A 44 8.89 9.59 -15.10
CA ARG A 44 9.34 10.71 -15.96
C ARG A 44 8.87 12.09 -15.48
N ASN A 45 7.90 12.16 -14.57
CA ASN A 45 7.34 13.41 -14.04
C ASN A 45 7.74 13.68 -12.57
N ALA A 46 8.76 13.00 -12.04
CA ALA A 46 9.27 13.29 -10.71
C ALA A 46 9.76 14.74 -10.61
N GLY A 47 9.21 15.50 -9.65
CA GLY A 47 9.73 16.82 -9.31
C GLY A 47 11.15 16.74 -8.74
N PRO A 48 11.87 17.87 -8.64
CA PRO A 48 13.15 17.89 -7.95
C PRO A 48 12.99 17.40 -6.49
N PRO A 49 13.99 16.73 -5.92
CA PRO A 49 13.96 16.37 -4.50
C PRO A 49 13.81 17.60 -3.61
N ASP A 50 13.15 17.42 -2.46
CA ASP A 50 13.06 18.43 -1.40
C ASP A 50 14.41 18.61 -0.67
N PRO A 51 14.52 19.56 0.29
CA PRO A 51 15.77 19.78 1.04
C PRO A 51 16.30 18.57 1.80
N ASP A 52 15.42 17.63 2.17
CA ASP A 52 15.76 16.39 2.87
C ASP A 52 16.03 15.23 1.87
N GLY A 53 16.00 15.52 0.57
CA GLY A 53 16.26 14.60 -0.53
C GLY A 53 15.09 13.67 -0.88
N TRP A 54 13.88 13.93 -0.36
CA TRP A 54 12.70 13.16 -0.73
C TRP A 54 12.17 13.60 -2.10
N VAL A 55 11.64 12.64 -2.86
CA VAL A 55 11.06 12.90 -4.18
C VAL A 55 9.56 12.60 -4.15
N THR A 56 8.76 13.58 -4.57
CA THR A 56 7.30 13.42 -4.69
C THR A 56 6.93 12.91 -6.08
N LEU A 57 6.07 11.90 -6.12
CA LEU A 57 5.54 11.27 -7.31
C LEU A 57 4.01 11.25 -7.27
N HIS A 58 3.41 11.41 -8.44
CA HIS A 58 2.00 11.15 -8.68
C HIS A 58 1.89 9.78 -9.35
N LEU A 59 1.25 8.84 -8.68
CA LEU A 59 1.13 7.45 -9.08
C LEU A 59 -0.34 7.11 -9.25
N THR A 60 -0.66 6.40 -10.34
CA THR A 60 -1.99 5.87 -10.60
C THR A 60 -1.99 4.38 -10.33
N PHE A 61 -2.80 3.93 -9.37
CA PHE A 61 -2.98 2.51 -9.07
C PHE A 61 -4.29 1.99 -9.66
N GLU A 62 -4.43 0.67 -9.75
CA GLU A 62 -5.69 0.06 -10.20
C GLU A 62 -6.85 0.38 -9.24
N ASN A 63 -6.56 0.35 -7.94
CA ASN A 63 -7.51 0.63 -6.87
C ASN A 63 -6.74 0.93 -5.57
N GLU A 64 -7.49 1.34 -4.55
CA GLU A 64 -6.95 1.70 -3.23
C GLU A 64 -6.21 0.55 -2.55
N ASN A 65 -6.71 -0.70 -2.64
CA ASN A 65 -6.03 -1.85 -2.05
C ASN A 65 -4.68 -2.12 -2.71
N ALA A 66 -4.62 -2.01 -4.04
CA ALA A 66 -3.38 -2.12 -4.80
C ALA A 66 -2.38 -1.03 -4.39
N ALA A 67 -2.83 0.22 -4.23
CA ALA A 67 -1.99 1.31 -3.71
C ALA A 67 -1.43 0.96 -2.31
N CYS A 68 -2.30 0.55 -1.39
CA CYS A 68 -1.93 0.21 -0.02
C CYS A 68 -0.86 -0.90 0.03
N TYR A 69 -1.09 -2.02 -0.67
CA TYR A 69 -0.15 -3.14 -0.65
C TYR A 69 1.19 -2.81 -1.31
N ASN A 70 1.19 -2.09 -2.43
CA ASN A 70 2.43 -1.69 -3.08
C ASN A 70 3.24 -0.76 -2.18
N LEU A 71 2.60 0.24 -1.56
CA LEU A 71 3.30 1.23 -0.74
C LEU A 71 3.77 0.65 0.59
N LEU A 72 3.03 -0.28 1.19
CA LEU A 72 3.48 -1.00 2.39
C LEU A 72 4.82 -1.73 2.20
N THR A 73 5.14 -2.18 0.97
CA THR A 73 6.43 -2.85 0.70
C THR A 73 7.65 -1.95 0.91
N PHE A 74 7.46 -0.63 0.82
CA PHE A 74 8.53 0.35 1.05
C PHE A 74 8.68 0.71 2.53
N GLY A 75 7.75 0.30 3.40
CA GLY A 75 7.75 0.65 4.81
C GLY A 75 7.84 2.16 5.01
N THR A 76 8.85 2.63 5.75
CA THR A 76 9.07 4.05 6.03
C THR A 76 9.79 4.81 4.92
N TRP A 77 10.17 4.14 3.82
CA TRP A 77 10.79 4.82 2.69
C TRP A 77 9.76 5.45 1.73
N ALA A 78 8.48 5.20 1.95
CA ALA A 78 7.38 5.83 1.23
C ALA A 78 6.43 6.49 2.23
N GLU A 79 6.01 7.70 1.94
CA GLU A 79 4.99 8.42 2.70
C GLU A 79 3.89 8.89 1.76
N VAL A 80 2.66 8.49 2.05
CA VAL A 80 1.49 8.97 1.32
C VAL A 80 1.16 10.38 1.78
N ILE A 81 1.05 11.30 0.82
CA ILE A 81 0.58 12.66 1.05
C ILE A 81 -0.92 12.73 0.83
N GLU A 82 -1.39 12.17 -0.30
CA GLU A 82 -2.79 12.09 -0.68
C GLU A 82 -3.09 10.78 -1.43
N PRO A 83 -4.31 10.23 -1.33
CA PRO A 83 -5.40 10.70 -0.46
C PRO A 83 -5.19 10.29 1.02
N ALA A 84 -5.88 10.96 1.94
CA ALA A 84 -5.68 10.74 3.37
C ALA A 84 -6.20 9.36 3.82
N GLU A 85 -7.26 8.88 3.19
CA GLU A 85 -7.90 7.58 3.41
C GLU A 85 -6.90 6.43 3.17
N LEU A 86 -6.00 6.58 2.20
CA LEU A 86 -4.94 5.61 1.95
C LEU A 86 -3.96 5.50 3.12
N ARG A 87 -3.67 6.60 3.83
CA ARG A 87 -2.85 6.54 5.05
C ARG A 87 -3.53 5.71 6.13
N ASP A 88 -4.83 5.92 6.32
CA ASP A 88 -5.60 5.16 7.31
C ASP A 88 -5.62 3.67 6.97
N GLN A 89 -5.74 3.33 5.68
CA GLN A 89 -5.62 1.95 5.20
C GLN A 89 -4.25 1.33 5.49
N ILE A 90 -3.17 2.07 5.23
CA ILE A 90 -1.80 1.63 5.51
C ILE A 90 -1.61 1.37 7.01
N VAL A 91 -2.09 2.28 7.87
CA VAL A 91 -2.02 2.12 9.33
C VAL A 91 -2.79 0.88 9.77
N ALA A 92 -4.02 0.69 9.28
CA ALA A 92 -4.83 -0.48 9.61
C ALA A 92 -4.16 -1.78 9.15
N ALA A 93 -3.58 -1.80 7.94
CA ALA A 93 -2.88 -2.96 7.41
C ALA A 93 -1.60 -3.28 8.19
N ALA A 94 -0.79 -2.28 8.52
CA ALA A 94 0.40 -2.45 9.36
C ALA A 94 0.02 -3.00 10.74
N GLY A 95 -1.06 -2.51 11.35
CA GLY A 95 -1.60 -3.04 12.60
C GLY A 95 -1.99 -4.51 12.52
N ARG A 96 -2.58 -4.96 11.40
CA ARG A 96 -2.86 -6.39 11.16
C ARG A 96 -1.58 -7.23 11.07
N VAL A 97 -0.55 -6.72 10.39
CA VAL A 97 0.76 -7.41 10.29
C VAL A 97 1.40 -7.57 11.67
N ILE A 98 1.45 -6.50 12.46
CA ILE A 98 1.97 -6.53 13.84
C ILE A 98 1.20 -7.55 14.68
N THR A 99 -0.14 -7.47 14.66
CA THR A 99 -1.00 -8.40 15.41
C THR A 99 -0.72 -9.85 15.03
N PHE A 100 -0.58 -10.13 13.72
CA PHE A 100 -0.31 -11.47 13.22
C PHE A 100 1.02 -12.04 13.72
N TYR A 101 2.11 -11.28 13.59
CA TYR A 101 3.44 -11.76 13.96
C TYR A 101 3.65 -11.81 15.48
N THR A 102 3.10 -10.88 16.24
CA THR A 102 3.12 -10.94 17.71
C THR A 102 2.42 -12.19 18.22
N ALA A 103 1.20 -12.47 17.73
CA ALA A 103 0.46 -13.67 18.12
C ALA A 103 1.20 -14.98 17.75
N ARG A 104 1.93 -14.98 16.64
CA ARG A 104 2.73 -16.13 16.21
C ARG A 104 3.95 -16.34 17.11
N ASN A 105 4.71 -15.28 17.39
CA ASN A 105 5.87 -15.33 18.26
C ASN A 105 5.48 -15.82 19.67
N GLU A 106 4.33 -15.39 20.20
CA GLU A 106 3.82 -15.87 21.48
C GLU A 106 3.46 -17.36 21.48
N ARG A 107 2.90 -17.89 20.38
CA ARG A 107 2.60 -19.32 20.25
C ARG A 107 3.87 -20.16 20.19
N GLU A 108 4.87 -19.69 19.44
CA GLU A 108 6.17 -20.35 19.34
C GLU A 108 6.87 -20.36 20.72
N GLN A 109 6.79 -19.28 21.49
CA GLN A 109 7.34 -19.22 22.85
C GLN A 109 6.61 -20.12 23.86
N LYS A 110 5.29 -20.29 23.70
CA LYS A 110 4.44 -21.15 24.56
C LYS A 110 4.50 -22.63 24.21
N ASN A 111 5.00 -22.98 23.02
CA ASN A 111 5.18 -24.35 22.59
C ASN A 111 6.67 -24.61 22.27
N PRO A 112 7.55 -24.66 23.28
CA PRO A 112 9.00 -24.84 23.09
C PRO A 112 9.40 -26.24 22.61
N SER A 113 8.44 -27.07 22.20
CA SER A 113 8.64 -28.44 21.73
C SER A 113 9.32 -28.42 20.36
N HIS A 114 10.65 -28.33 20.35
CA HIS A 114 11.58 -29.12 19.54
C HIS A 114 13.03 -28.68 19.85
N LEU A 115 13.53 -29.16 21.00
CA LEU A 115 14.93 -29.55 21.21
C LEU A 115 14.95 -30.78 22.11
#